data_AF-A0ABD0PFD8-F1
#
_entry.id   AF-A0ABD0PFD8-F1
#
_cell.length_a   1.000
_cell.length_b   1.000
_cell.length_c   1.000
_cell.angle_alpha   90.00
_cell.angle_beta   90.00
_cell.angle_gamma   90.00
#
_symmetry.space_group_name_H-M   'P 1'
#
loop_
_entity.id
_entity.type
_entity.pdbx_description
1 polymer ?
#
loop_
_entity_poly.entity_id
_entity_poly.type
_entity_poly.pdbx_seq_one_letter_code
_entity_poly.pdbx_strand_id
1 'polypeptide(L)'
;AETCTVSVKGLTENWQKWSSDHSEYQKHNPFSNGKVIPPQIQRGQEGYGRPLEGSKTEQRGKDAHSHISREVTELCQVIKEIGESGDDGRTAVRYVTISNKLVGVLLRARKQGLVHFEGEML
;
A
#
# COMPACT_ATOMS: atom_id res chain seq x y z
N ALA A 1 6.72 -30.80 -6.93
CA ALA A 1 5.72 -29.97 -7.62
C ALA A 1 4.36 -30.58 -7.34
N GLU A 2 3.63 -30.06 -6.36
CA GLU A 2 2.28 -30.52 -6.06
C GLU A 2 1.32 -29.87 -7.07
N THR A 3 0.75 -30.70 -7.92
CA THR A 3 -0.32 -30.29 -8.83
C THR A 3 -1.61 -30.18 -8.01
N CYS A 4 -2.07 -28.96 -7.73
CA CYS A 4 -3.41 -28.73 -7.19
C CYS A 4 -4.45 -29.23 -8.20
N THR A 5 -4.93 -30.45 -8.01
CA THR A 5 -6.08 -31.00 -8.74
C THR A 5 -7.34 -30.28 -8.25
N VAL A 6 -7.69 -29.17 -8.89
CA VAL A 6 -8.93 -28.46 -8.60
C VAL A 6 -10.09 -29.33 -9.09
N SER A 7 -10.73 -30.05 -8.16
CA SER A 7 -11.92 -30.86 -8.44
C SER A 7 -13.07 -29.98 -8.92
N VAL A 8 -13.78 -30.41 -9.96
CA VAL A 8 -14.96 -29.70 -10.51
C VAL A 8 -16.01 -29.44 -9.43
N LYS A 9 -16.16 -30.36 -8.46
CA LYS A 9 -17.08 -30.16 -7.31
C LYS A 9 -16.65 -28.97 -6.45
N GLY A 10 -15.36 -28.84 -6.15
CA GLY A 10 -14.83 -27.70 -5.41
C GLY A 10 -14.96 -26.39 -6.17
N LEU A 11 -14.89 -26.42 -7.51
CA LEU A 11 -15.13 -25.23 -8.33
C LEU A 11 -16.59 -24.78 -8.25
N THR A 12 -17.55 -25.72 -8.32
CA THR A 12 -18.98 -25.42 -8.17
C THR A 12 -19.30 -24.85 -6.79
N GLU A 13 -18.74 -25.43 -5.72
CA GLU A 13 -18.92 -24.94 -4.35
C GLU A 13 -18.38 -23.52 -4.17
N ASN A 14 -17.16 -23.25 -4.68
CA ASN A 14 -16.56 -21.92 -4.65
C ASN A 14 -17.38 -20.88 -5.44
N TRP A 15 -17.91 -21.26 -6.61
CA TRP A 15 -18.81 -20.40 -7.39
C TRP A 15 -20.11 -20.11 -6.67
N GLN A 16 -20.73 -21.12 -6.06
CA GLN A 16 -21.98 -20.95 -5.33
C GLN A 16 -21.78 -20.02 -4.12
N LYS A 17 -20.67 -20.19 -3.40
CA LYS A 17 -20.28 -19.30 -2.30
C LYS A 17 -20.05 -17.88 -2.80
N TRP A 18 -19.24 -17.70 -3.84
CA TRP A 18 -18.97 -16.39 -4.44
C TRP A 18 -20.26 -15.71 -4.90
N SER A 19 -21.17 -16.44 -5.55
CA SER A 19 -22.45 -15.92 -6.03
C SER A 19 -23.33 -15.43 -4.86
N SER A 20 -23.38 -16.22 -3.79
CA SER A 20 -24.13 -15.87 -2.57
C SER A 20 -23.52 -14.63 -1.89
N ASP A 21 -22.20 -14.62 -1.68
CA ASP A 21 -21.46 -13.50 -1.09
C ASP A 21 -21.63 -12.22 -1.94
N HIS A 22 -21.57 -12.35 -3.27
CA HIS A 22 -21.77 -11.25 -4.20
C HIS A 22 -23.20 -10.71 -4.13
N SER A 23 -24.20 -11.58 -4.08
CA SER A 23 -25.60 -11.19 -3.91
C SER A 23 -25.81 -10.41 -2.62
N GLU A 24 -25.25 -10.87 -1.48
CA GLU A 24 -25.29 -10.13 -0.21
C GLU A 24 -24.59 -8.78 -0.30
N TYR A 25 -23.37 -8.72 -0.87
CA TYR A 25 -22.65 -7.46 -1.05
C TYR A 25 -23.43 -6.45 -1.90
N GLN A 26 -24.07 -6.91 -2.99
CA GLN A 26 -24.83 -6.03 -3.87
C GLN A 26 -26.05 -5.41 -3.20
N LYS A 27 -26.62 -6.05 -2.16
CA LYS A 27 -27.68 -5.43 -1.33
C LYS A 27 -27.20 -4.19 -0.58
N HIS A 28 -25.90 -4.00 -0.41
CA HIS A 28 -25.31 -2.91 0.39
C HIS A 28 -24.40 -2.01 -0.46
N ASN A 29 -24.33 -2.26 -1.76
CA ASN A 29 -23.55 -1.47 -2.70
C ASN A 29 -24.40 -0.29 -3.23
N PRO A 30 -24.00 0.98 -2.98
CA PRO A 30 -24.73 2.15 -3.46
C PRO A 30 -24.75 2.30 -4.99
N PHE A 31 -23.95 1.51 -5.72
CA PHE A 31 -23.94 1.46 -7.18
C PHE A 31 -24.86 0.37 -7.76
N SER A 32 -25.64 -0.32 -6.92
CA SER A 32 -26.66 -1.29 -7.33
C SER A 32 -28.00 -0.62 -7.63
N ASN A 33 -28.88 -1.26 -8.40
CA ASN A 33 -30.23 -0.77 -8.69
C ASN A 33 -31.17 -0.68 -7.46
N GLY A 34 -30.77 -1.18 -6.29
CA GLY A 34 -31.55 -1.12 -5.06
C GLY A 34 -31.36 0.20 -4.31
N LYS A 35 -32.36 0.62 -3.53
CA LYS A 35 -32.20 1.71 -2.55
C LYS A 35 -31.28 1.23 -1.42
N VAL A 36 -29.99 1.52 -1.54
CA VAL A 36 -29.00 1.24 -0.50
C VAL A 36 -28.72 2.52 0.27
N ILE A 37 -28.80 2.45 1.60
CA ILE A 37 -28.33 3.51 2.50
C ILE A 37 -26.95 3.06 2.98
N PRO A 38 -25.84 3.58 2.42
CA PRO A 38 -24.51 3.21 2.89
C PRO A 38 -24.35 3.67 4.35
N PRO A 39 -23.70 2.86 5.22
CA PRO A 39 -23.34 3.32 6.56
C PRO A 39 -22.40 4.52 6.44
N GLN A 40 -22.94 5.69 6.74
CA GLN A 40 -22.25 6.96 6.58
C GLN A 40 -21.47 7.23 7.87
N ILE A 41 -20.25 6.66 7.97
CA ILE A 41 -19.33 7.01 9.05
C ILE A 41 -19.06 8.52 8.94
N GLN A 42 -19.39 9.28 9.98
CA GLN A 42 -19.23 10.72 10.00
C GLN A 42 -17.80 11.09 10.38
N ARG A 43 -17.36 12.28 9.94
CA ARG A 43 -16.06 12.83 10.33
C ARG A 43 -16.00 12.92 11.86
N GLY A 44 -14.98 12.29 12.46
CA GLY A 44 -14.78 12.24 13.91
C GLY A 44 -15.25 10.94 14.59
N GLN A 45 -15.99 10.08 13.88
CA GLN A 45 -16.28 8.74 14.37
C GLN A 45 -15.07 7.80 14.17
N GLU A 46 -14.98 6.79 15.04
CA GLU A 46 -13.95 5.75 14.92
C GLU A 46 -14.06 5.04 13.57
N GLY A 47 -12.91 4.82 12.91
CA GLY A 47 -12.86 4.22 11.58
C GLY A 47 -13.12 5.19 10.41
N TYR A 48 -13.45 6.46 10.64
CA TYR A 48 -13.57 7.44 9.55
C TYR A 48 -12.24 7.60 8.80
N GLY A 49 -12.27 7.50 7.47
CA GLY A 49 -11.08 7.59 6.62
C GLY A 49 -10.16 6.35 6.71
N ARG A 50 -10.61 5.26 7.33
CA ARG A 50 -9.89 3.98 7.39
C ARG A 50 -10.66 2.87 6.69
N PRO A 51 -9.96 1.92 6.05
CA PRO A 51 -10.61 0.72 5.53
C PRO A 51 -11.20 -0.11 6.68
N LEU A 52 -12.23 -0.90 6.38
CA LEU A 52 -12.82 -1.85 7.33
C LEU A 52 -11.74 -2.82 7.82
N GLU A 53 -11.71 -3.07 9.12
CA GLU A 53 -10.77 -3.99 9.75
C GLU A 53 -10.96 -5.43 9.21
N GLY A 54 -9.86 -6.11 8.92
CA GLY A 54 -9.86 -7.44 8.31
C GLY A 54 -10.23 -7.45 6.82
N SER A 55 -10.53 -6.29 6.22
CA SER A 55 -10.83 -6.23 4.79
C SER A 55 -9.58 -6.39 3.92
N LYS A 56 -9.76 -6.86 2.69
CA LYS A 56 -8.68 -6.92 1.68
C LYS A 56 -8.06 -5.53 1.41
N THR A 57 -8.82 -4.45 1.56
CA THR A 57 -8.30 -3.08 1.39
C THR A 57 -7.35 -2.71 2.51
N GLU A 58 -7.67 -3.09 3.75
CA GLU A 58 -6.76 -2.91 4.89
C GLU A 58 -5.47 -3.70 4.68
N GLN A 59 -5.58 -4.97 4.31
CA GLN A 59 -4.43 -5.84 4.04
C GLN A 59 -3.52 -5.23 2.95
N ARG A 60 -4.08 -4.83 1.80
CA ARG A 60 -3.31 -4.17 0.74
C ARG A 60 -2.61 -2.89 1.23
N GLY A 61 -3.26 -2.12 2.09
CA GLY A 61 -2.66 -0.94 2.71
C GLY A 61 -1.44 -1.29 3.58
N LYS A 62 -1.56 -2.34 4.41
CA LYS A 62 -0.46 -2.86 5.24
C LYS A 62 0.68 -3.38 4.36
N ASP A 63 0.38 -4.14 3.33
CA ASP A 63 1.38 -4.70 2.41
C ASP A 63 2.13 -3.59 1.65
N ALA A 64 1.41 -2.61 1.11
CA ALA A 64 2.01 -1.45 0.45
C ALA A 64 2.87 -0.63 1.41
N HIS A 65 2.43 -0.45 2.65
CA HIS A 65 3.22 0.23 3.66
C HIS A 65 4.54 -0.51 3.94
N SER A 66 4.48 -1.81 4.20
CA SER A 66 5.66 -2.65 4.44
C SER A 66 6.62 -2.65 3.26
N HIS A 67 6.08 -2.76 2.03
CA HIS A 67 6.88 -2.71 0.81
C HIS A 67 7.67 -1.40 0.70
N ILE A 68 6.99 -0.26 0.84
CA ILE A 68 7.61 1.06 0.75
C ILE A 68 8.61 1.29 1.89
N SER A 69 8.31 0.85 3.11
CA SER A 69 9.24 0.95 4.24
C SER A 69 10.53 0.18 4.02
N ARG A 70 10.45 -0.99 3.35
CA ARG A 70 11.64 -1.75 2.94
C ARG A 70 12.47 -0.99 1.91
N GLU A 71 11.83 -0.43 0.88
CA GLU A 71 12.54 0.37 -0.15
C GLU A 71 13.23 1.61 0.44
N VAL A 72 12.60 2.28 1.42
CA VAL A 72 13.21 3.42 2.12
C VAL A 72 14.44 2.98 2.92
N THR A 73 14.37 1.84 3.60
CA THR A 73 15.51 1.27 4.35
C THR A 73 16.67 0.93 3.41
N GLU A 74 16.36 0.25 2.31
CA GLU A 74 17.34 -0.10 1.26
C GLU A 74 18.00 1.16 0.69
N LEU A 75 17.21 2.20 0.39
CA LEU A 75 17.75 3.50 -0.08
C LEU A 75 18.73 4.11 0.93
N CYS A 76 18.37 4.15 2.21
CA CYS A 76 19.25 4.70 3.25
C CYS A 76 20.55 3.89 3.39
N GLN A 77 20.47 2.57 3.23
CA GLN A 77 21.63 1.70 3.26
C GLN A 77 22.56 1.98 2.06
N VAL A 78 22.01 2.06 0.86
CA VAL A 78 22.77 2.39 -0.34
C VAL A 78 23.44 3.76 -0.21
N ILE A 79 22.73 4.77 0.30
CA ILE A 79 23.29 6.11 0.54
C ILE A 79 24.49 6.04 1.49
N LYS A 80 24.40 5.25 2.57
CA LYS A 80 25.51 5.05 3.51
C LYS A 80 26.70 4.34 2.90
N GLU A 81 26.47 3.42 1.97
CA GLU A 81 27.52 2.62 1.34
C GLU A 81 28.28 3.39 0.25
N ILE A 82 27.57 4.17 -0.57
CA ILE A 82 28.17 4.86 -1.74
C ILE A 82 28.44 6.34 -1.49
N GLY A 83 27.87 6.90 -0.44
CA GLY A 83 27.95 8.33 -0.17
C GLY A 83 29.23 8.73 0.55
N GLU A 84 29.56 10.01 0.41
CA GLU A 84 30.71 10.61 1.04
C GLU A 84 30.31 11.09 2.44
N SER A 85 31.15 10.80 3.43
CA SER A 85 30.95 11.30 4.79
C SER A 85 31.36 12.76 4.83
N GLY A 86 30.42 13.63 5.16
CA GLY A 86 30.68 15.05 5.42
C GLY A 86 31.33 15.26 6.79
N ASP A 87 31.92 16.44 6.98
CA ASP A 87 32.54 16.85 8.25
C ASP A 87 31.53 16.91 9.41
N ASP A 88 30.23 16.99 9.11
CA ASP A 88 29.11 16.97 10.06
C ASP A 88 28.67 15.55 10.46
N GLY A 89 29.36 14.51 9.97
CA GLY A 89 29.04 13.11 10.21
C GLY A 89 27.82 12.61 9.44
N ARG A 90 27.27 13.40 8.51
CA ARG A 90 26.19 12.97 7.62
C ARG A 90 26.76 12.44 6.31
N THR A 91 26.09 11.44 5.75
CA THR A 91 26.46 10.89 4.44
C THR A 91 25.68 11.60 3.35
N ALA A 92 26.37 12.11 2.34
CA ALA A 92 25.78 12.78 1.19
C ALA A 92 26.03 12.00 -0.11
N VAL A 93 25.04 11.98 -0.99
CA VAL A 93 25.14 11.40 -2.34
C VAL A 93 24.65 12.42 -3.35
N ARG A 94 25.37 12.55 -4.47
CA ARG A 94 24.95 13.35 -5.62
C ARG A 94 24.48 12.43 -6.73
N TYR A 95 23.19 12.44 -7.02
CA TYR A 95 22.63 11.72 -8.16
C TYR A 95 22.79 12.54 -9.45
N VAL A 96 23.17 11.88 -10.54
CA VAL A 96 23.26 12.50 -11.88
C VAL A 96 21.95 12.30 -12.66
N THR A 97 21.31 11.15 -12.48
CA THR A 97 20.00 10.82 -13.06
C THR A 97 19.13 10.19 -12.00
N ILE A 98 17.85 10.58 -11.98
CA ILE A 98 16.88 10.11 -10.99
C ILE A 98 15.69 9.51 -11.73
N SER A 99 15.36 8.26 -11.40
CA SER A 99 14.16 7.61 -11.94
C SER A 99 12.90 8.04 -11.19
N ASN A 100 11.74 8.00 -11.84
CA ASN A 100 10.44 8.27 -11.20
C ASN A 100 10.23 7.42 -9.93
N LYS A 101 10.72 6.18 -9.94
CA LYS A 101 10.68 5.29 -8.78
C LYS A 101 11.52 5.86 -7.63
N LEU A 102 12.77 6.26 -7.91
CA LEU A 102 13.67 6.81 -6.90
C LEU A 102 13.13 8.11 -6.30
N VAL A 103 12.53 9.00 -7.11
CA VAL A 103 11.86 10.22 -6.61
C VAL A 103 10.82 9.86 -5.54
N GLY A 104 9.95 8.88 -5.83
CA GLY A 104 8.91 8.45 -4.88
C GLY A 104 9.48 7.94 -3.55
N VAL A 105 10.54 7.14 -3.59
CA VAL A 105 11.20 6.60 -2.39
C VAL A 105 11.92 7.71 -1.61
N LEU A 106 12.61 8.63 -2.30
CA LEU A 106 13.25 9.81 -1.69
C LEU A 106 12.24 10.71 -0.98
N LEU A 107 11.11 11.01 -1.62
CA LEU A 107 10.03 11.79 -1.01
C LEU A 107 9.47 11.09 0.23
N ARG A 108 9.36 9.76 0.20
CA ARG A 108 8.89 8.99 1.35
C ARG A 108 9.89 9.00 2.50
N ALA A 109 11.17 8.82 2.22
CA ALA A 109 12.25 8.91 3.20
C ALA A 109 12.32 10.32 3.83
N ARG A 110 12.14 11.37 3.02
CA ARG A 110 12.06 12.77 3.49
C ARG A 110 10.88 12.98 4.43
N LYS A 111 9.70 12.44 4.10
CA LYS A 111 8.52 12.51 4.98
C LYS A 111 8.75 11.84 6.34
N GLN A 112 9.66 10.87 6.42
CA GLN A 112 10.06 10.22 7.66
C GLN A 112 11.25 10.92 8.36
N GLY A 113 11.82 11.98 7.78
CA GLY A 113 12.96 12.70 8.34
C GLY A 113 14.31 11.98 8.19
N LEU A 114 14.40 10.96 7.34
CA LEU A 114 15.62 10.15 7.16
C LEU A 114 16.63 10.76 6.18
N VAL A 115 16.15 11.57 5.24
CA VAL A 115 16.97 12.25 4.24
C VAL A 115 16.54 13.70 4.09
N HIS A 116 17.46 14.54 3.66
CA HIS A 116 17.22 15.95 3.36
C HIS A 116 17.81 16.29 1.99
N PHE A 117 17.06 17.06 1.20
CA PHE A 117 17.49 17.63 -0.06
C PHE A 117 16.62 18.86 -0.36
N GLU A 118 17.18 19.80 -1.11
CA GLU A 118 16.52 21.06 -1.48
C GLU A 118 15.52 20.85 -2.63
N GLY A 119 14.41 21.60 -2.64
CA GLY A 119 13.35 21.54 -3.67
C GLY A 119 12.21 20.54 -3.39
N GLU A 120 11.07 20.70 -4.06
CA GLU A 120 9.95 19.74 -3.96
C GLU A 120 10.25 18.43 -4.71
N MET A 121 10.92 18.54 -5.85
CA MET A 121 11.49 17.47 -6.69
C MET A 121 12.85 17.98 -7.23
N LEU A 122 13.82 17.08 -7.41
CA LEU A 122 15.15 17.36 -7.96
C LEU A 122 15.13 17.32 -9.50
#